data_AF-A0A7X8GGJ9-F1
#
_entry.id   AF-A0A7X8GGJ9-F1
#
_cell.length_a   1.000
_cell.length_b   1.000
_cell.length_c   1.000
_cell.angle_alpha   90.00
_cell.angle_beta   90.00
_cell.angle_gamma   90.00
#
_symmetry.space_group_name_H-M   'P 1'
#
loop_
_entity.id
_entity.type
_entity.pdbx_description
1 polymer ?
#
loop_
_entity_poly.entity_id
_entity_poly.type
_entity_poly.pdbx_seq_one_letter_code
_entity_poly.pdbx_strand_id
1 'polypeptide(L)'
;MATVLHQDPENWKKEMELLWRQLPKPYRNEHSVRRTLQCFLYGRLREAGYQVIADYMPPRISDRPIDLIALDDQMEIVLAVCLDSLVTLAAVKSLGSFECHRKIIFTMSIAEKKVQESRFFLKPDIEHIHLQSPVKVF
;
A
#
# COMPACT_ATOMS: atom_id res chain seq x y z
N MET A 1 -14.15 20.63 6.25
CA MET A 1 -14.32 19.61 7.32
C MET A 1 -13.93 18.27 6.72
N ALA A 2 -12.71 17.80 7.02
CA ALA A 2 -12.12 16.62 6.41
C ALA A 2 -12.80 15.34 6.92
N THR A 3 -13.74 14.79 6.15
CA THR A 3 -14.44 13.53 6.45
C THR A 3 -13.57 12.29 6.22
N VAL A 4 -12.25 12.43 6.09
CA VAL A 4 -11.42 11.49 5.33
C VAL A 4 -10.54 10.56 6.17
N LEU A 5 -10.55 10.71 7.50
CA LEU A 5 -10.03 9.69 8.43
C LEU A 5 -10.89 8.41 8.49
N HIS A 6 -12.01 8.36 7.77
CA HIS A 6 -12.94 7.23 7.73
C HIS A 6 -12.78 6.30 6.52
N GLN A 7 -11.70 6.42 5.73
CA GLN A 7 -11.42 5.41 4.72
C GLN A 7 -10.92 4.13 5.41
N ASP A 8 -11.81 3.14 5.44
CA ASP A 8 -11.57 1.82 6.00
C ASP A 8 -10.66 1.01 5.05
N PRO A 9 -9.41 0.72 5.44
CA PRO A 9 -8.51 -0.08 4.61
C PRO A 9 -9.03 -1.49 4.36
N GLU A 10 -9.97 -2.00 5.17
CA GLU A 10 -10.61 -3.29 4.90
C GLU A 10 -11.51 -3.22 3.67
N ASN A 11 -12.11 -2.05 3.37
CA ASN A 11 -12.83 -1.86 2.12
C ASN A 11 -11.86 -1.79 0.93
N TRP A 12 -10.74 -1.07 1.08
CA TRP A 12 -9.69 -1.09 0.05
C TRP A 12 -9.17 -2.49 -0.21
N LYS A 13 -8.91 -3.27 0.84
CA LYS A 13 -8.50 -4.68 0.73
C LYS A 13 -9.47 -5.46 -0.15
N LYS A 14 -10.77 -5.41 0.15
CA LYS A 14 -11.80 -6.15 -0.62
C LYS A 14 -11.81 -5.73 -2.10
N GLU A 15 -11.73 -4.43 -2.38
CA GLU A 15 -11.76 -3.90 -3.74
C GLU A 15 -10.48 -4.22 -4.52
N MET A 16 -9.32 -4.08 -3.88
CA MET A 16 -8.02 -4.45 -4.45
C MET A 16 -7.94 -5.95 -4.74
N GLU A 17 -8.41 -6.78 -3.81
CA GLU A 17 -8.50 -8.23 -4.03
C GLU A 17 -9.44 -8.55 -5.20
N LEU A 18 -10.60 -7.89 -5.30
CA LEU A 18 -11.53 -8.05 -6.42
C LEU A 18 -10.88 -7.66 -7.75
N LEU A 19 -10.24 -6.50 -7.81
CA LEU A 19 -9.53 -6.00 -8.98
C LEU A 19 -8.43 -6.98 -9.42
N TRP A 20 -7.67 -7.50 -8.47
CA TRP A 20 -6.66 -8.52 -8.76
C TRP A 20 -7.29 -9.79 -9.36
N ARG A 21 -8.48 -10.23 -8.93
CA ARG A 21 -9.17 -11.39 -9.56
C ARG A 21 -9.67 -11.09 -10.96
N GLN A 22 -9.93 -9.83 -11.30
CA GLN A 22 -10.42 -9.43 -12.60
C GLN A 22 -9.29 -9.24 -13.62
N LEU A 23 -8.05 -9.00 -13.18
CA LEU A 23 -6.90 -8.93 -14.09
C LEU A 23 -6.81 -10.20 -14.96
N PRO A 24 -6.51 -10.13 -16.27
CA PRO A 24 -6.41 -11.35 -17.07
C PRO A 24 -5.19 -12.18 -16.63
N LYS A 25 -5.38 -13.49 -16.45
CA LYS A 25 -4.36 -14.41 -15.89
C LYS A 25 -2.95 -14.24 -16.50
N PRO A 26 -2.78 -14.12 -17.84
CA PRO A 26 -1.45 -13.98 -18.45
C PRO A 26 -0.67 -12.73 -17.98
N TYR A 27 -1.36 -11.72 -17.46
CA TYR A 27 -0.76 -10.45 -17.02
C TYR A 27 -0.65 -10.33 -15.50
N ARG A 28 -1.00 -11.38 -14.72
CA ARG A 28 -0.96 -11.36 -13.25
C ARG A 28 0.44 -11.65 -12.67
N ASN A 29 1.49 -11.09 -13.26
CA ASN A 29 2.80 -11.10 -12.61
C ASN A 29 2.83 -10.07 -11.46
N GLU A 30 3.74 -10.26 -10.50
CA GLU A 30 3.84 -9.41 -9.31
C GLU A 30 3.93 -7.92 -9.64
N HIS A 31 4.77 -7.56 -10.61
CA HIS A 31 4.97 -6.17 -11.02
C HIS A 31 3.69 -5.54 -11.57
N SER A 32 3.02 -6.21 -12.51
CA SER A 32 1.77 -5.74 -13.11
C SER A 32 0.65 -5.64 -12.07
N VAL A 33 0.53 -6.61 -11.16
CA VAL A 33 -0.46 -6.56 -10.06
C VAL A 33 -0.19 -5.36 -9.17
N ARG A 34 1.05 -5.21 -8.67
CA ARG A 34 1.45 -4.09 -7.81
C ARG A 34 1.08 -2.74 -8.41
N ARG A 35 1.51 -2.50 -9.66
CA ARG A 35 1.27 -1.21 -10.34
C ARG A 35 -0.21 -0.98 -10.64
N THR A 36 -0.97 -2.02 -10.99
CA THR A 36 -2.43 -1.89 -11.15
C THR A 36 -3.09 -1.48 -9.84
N LEU A 37 -2.73 -2.12 -8.72
CA LEU A 37 -3.28 -1.81 -7.41
C LEU A 37 -2.88 -0.41 -6.92
N GLN A 38 -1.66 0.03 -7.23
CA GLN A 38 -1.21 1.41 -7.00
C GLN A 38 -2.05 2.41 -7.79
N CYS A 39 -2.28 2.19 -9.09
CA CYS A 39 -3.13 3.05 -9.91
C CYS A 39 -4.57 3.12 -9.37
N PHE A 40 -5.10 1.98 -8.91
CA PHE A 40 -6.41 1.93 -8.28
C PHE A 40 -6.48 2.80 -7.01
N LEU A 41 -5.54 2.62 -6.07
CA LEU A 41 -5.48 3.42 -4.85
C LEU A 41 -5.26 4.91 -5.15
N TYR A 42 -4.43 5.23 -6.15
CA TYR A 42 -4.26 6.60 -6.62
C TYR A 42 -5.60 7.22 -7.01
N GLY A 43 -6.37 6.54 -7.87
CA GLY A 43 -7.71 7.01 -8.27
C GLY A 43 -8.65 7.20 -7.08
N ARG A 44 -8.71 6.21 -6.17
CA ARG A 44 -9.57 6.27 -4.97
C ARG A 44 -9.24 7.44 -4.05
N LEU A 45 -7.96 7.72 -3.84
CA LEU A 45 -7.52 8.84 -3.00
C LEU A 45 -7.80 10.19 -3.67
N ARG A 46 -7.65 10.27 -5.00
CA ARG A 46 -8.01 11.48 -5.77
C ARG A 46 -9.51 11.75 -5.73
N GLU A 47 -10.34 10.71 -5.91
CA GLU A 47 -11.81 10.80 -5.77
C GLU A 47 -12.22 11.28 -4.37
N ALA A 48 -11.46 10.93 -3.34
CA ALA A 48 -11.66 11.36 -1.97
C ALA A 48 -11.20 12.81 -1.69
N GLY A 49 -10.65 13.52 -2.68
CA GLY A 49 -10.26 14.92 -2.59
C GLY A 49 -8.80 15.15 -2.17
N TYR A 50 -7.98 14.11 -2.06
CA TYR A 50 -6.57 14.28 -1.70
C TYR A 50 -5.69 14.70 -2.88
N GLN A 51 -4.60 15.42 -2.58
CA GLN A 51 -3.46 15.50 -3.49
C GLN A 51 -2.63 14.23 -3.35
N VAL A 52 -2.40 13.51 -4.45
CA VAL A 52 -1.75 12.18 -4.41
C VAL A 52 -0.48 12.21 -5.24
N ILE A 53 0.62 11.73 -4.65
CA ILE A 53 1.92 11.60 -5.31
C ILE A 53 2.30 10.13 -5.33
N ALA A 54 2.58 9.61 -6.52
CA ALA A 54 3.08 8.26 -6.71
C ALA A 54 4.61 8.24 -6.72
N ASP A 55 5.19 7.12 -6.25
CA ASP A 55 6.63 6.88 -6.23
C ASP A 55 7.43 8.02 -5.55
N TYR A 56 6.89 8.54 -4.44
CA TYR A 56 7.54 9.59 -3.66
C TYR A 56 8.82 9.08 -3.04
N MET A 57 9.93 9.78 -3.27
CA MET A 57 11.23 9.48 -2.67
C MET A 57 11.47 10.44 -1.49
N PRO A 58 11.39 9.98 -0.23
CA PRO A 58 11.66 10.83 0.91
C PRO A 58 13.10 11.35 0.86
N PRO A 59 13.34 12.64 1.16
CA PRO A 59 14.65 13.29 0.98
C PRO A 59 15.70 12.85 2.01
N ARG A 60 15.32 12.15 3.09
CA ARG A 60 16.22 11.71 4.16
C ARG A 60 16.16 10.18 4.28
N ILE A 61 17.32 9.52 4.32
CA ILE A 61 17.51 8.09 4.66
C ILE A 61 16.36 7.21 4.15
N SER A 62 16.20 7.14 2.84
CA SER A 62 15.21 6.29 2.17
C SER A 62 15.93 5.18 1.41
N ASP A 63 15.54 3.94 1.69
CA ASP A 63 16.07 2.76 0.98
C ASP A 63 15.32 2.58 -0.35
N ARG A 64 14.10 3.11 -0.47
CA ARG A 64 13.25 3.02 -1.66
C ARG A 64 12.15 4.10 -1.70
N PRO A 65 11.53 4.31 -2.88
CA PRO A 65 10.31 5.12 -2.99
C PRO A 65 9.12 4.51 -2.24
N ILE A 66 8.28 5.38 -1.68
CA ILE A 66 6.95 5.06 -1.18
C ILE A 66 5.99 5.01 -2.37
N ASP A 67 5.19 3.94 -2.48
CA ASP A 67 4.34 3.75 -3.65
C ASP A 67 3.32 4.90 -3.79
N LEU A 68 2.68 5.33 -2.70
CA LEU A 68 1.79 6.48 -2.69
C LEU A 68 1.92 7.28 -1.41
N ILE A 69 1.84 8.60 -1.54
CA ILE A 69 1.48 9.50 -0.44
C ILE A 69 0.22 10.28 -0.80
N ALA A 70 -0.61 10.55 0.20
CA ALA A 70 -1.76 11.43 0.10
C ALA A 70 -1.54 12.65 1.00
N LEU A 71 -1.82 13.83 0.46
CA LEU A 71 -1.72 15.11 1.12
C LEU A 71 -3.11 15.74 1.24
N ASP A 72 -3.36 16.41 2.36
CA ASP A 72 -4.57 17.21 2.58
C ASP A 72 -4.47 18.60 1.93
N ASP A 73 -5.45 19.45 2.21
CA ASP A 73 -5.52 20.83 1.71
C ASP A 73 -4.49 21.77 2.35
N GLN A 74 -3.85 21.37 3.45
CA GLN A 74 -2.71 22.05 4.05
C GLN A 74 -1.36 21.56 3.52
N MET A 75 -1.36 20.63 2.54
CA MET A 75 -0.16 19.98 2.00
C MET A 75 0.59 19.11 3.02
N GLU A 76 -0.09 18.67 4.08
CA GLU A 76 0.46 17.74 5.07
C GLU A 76 0.28 16.29 4.60
N ILE A 77 1.27 15.43 4.83
CA ILE A 77 1.18 14.02 4.44
C ILE A 77 0.30 13.26 5.45
N VAL A 78 -0.91 12.93 5.04
CA VAL A 78 -1.90 12.24 5.90
C VAL A 78 -1.90 10.72 5.75
N LEU A 79 -1.39 10.22 4.63
CA LEU A 79 -1.30 8.79 4.36
C LEU A 79 -0.06 8.46 3.54
N ALA A 80 0.63 7.38 3.90
CA ALA A 80 1.70 6.79 3.13
C ALA A 80 1.47 5.29 2.95
N VAL A 81 1.60 4.80 1.71
CA VAL A 81 1.31 3.41 1.34
C VAL A 81 2.50 2.78 0.64
N CYS A 82 2.85 1.57 1.06
CA CYS A 82 3.72 0.65 0.32
C CYS A 82 2.94 -0.60 -0.10
N LEU A 83 3.20 -1.07 -1.32
CA LEU A 83 2.68 -2.30 -1.90
C LEU A 83 3.86 -3.23 -2.17
N ASP A 84 3.93 -4.37 -1.50
CA ASP A 84 5.03 -5.32 -1.66
C ASP A 84 4.54 -6.77 -1.66
N SER A 85 5.40 -7.70 -2.06
CA SER A 85 5.12 -9.13 -1.85
C SER A 85 5.12 -9.49 -0.36
N LEU A 86 6.08 -8.97 0.40
CA LEU A 86 6.30 -9.24 1.83
C LEU A 86 6.55 -7.92 2.57
N VAL A 87 6.51 -7.94 3.91
CA VAL A 87 6.99 -6.81 4.69
C VAL A 87 8.53 -6.77 4.55
N THR A 88 9.07 -5.65 4.11
CA THR A 88 10.52 -5.50 3.92
C THR A 88 11.09 -4.42 4.84
N LEU A 89 12.34 -4.62 5.29
CA LEU A 89 13.05 -3.61 6.06
C LEU A 89 13.17 -2.27 5.31
N ALA A 90 13.37 -2.33 3.99
CA ALA A 90 13.47 -1.14 3.13
C ALA A 90 12.16 -0.33 3.13
N ALA A 91 11.00 -0.98 3.03
CA ALA A 91 9.70 -0.30 3.12
C ALA A 91 9.47 0.31 4.50
N VAL A 92 9.78 -0.43 5.58
CA VAL A 92 9.63 0.04 6.96
C VAL A 92 10.54 1.24 7.26
N LYS A 93 11.79 1.21 6.81
CA LYS A 93 12.72 2.34 6.96
C LYS A 93 12.26 3.56 6.18
N SER A 94 11.82 3.36 4.94
CA SER A 94 11.36 4.46 4.10
C SER A 94 10.09 5.12 4.68
N LEU A 95 9.11 4.33 5.16
CA LEU A 95 7.93 4.85 5.86
C LEU A 95 8.28 5.51 7.21
N GLY A 96 9.37 5.10 7.85
CA GLY A 96 9.88 5.69 9.08
C GLY A 96 10.71 6.96 8.88
N SER A 97 10.95 7.41 7.65
CA SER A 97 11.87 8.51 7.35
C SER A 97 11.24 9.91 7.34
N PHE A 98 9.92 9.99 7.51
CA PHE A 98 9.15 11.24 7.54
C PHE A 98 7.92 11.12 8.44
N GLU A 99 7.40 12.28 8.84
CA GLU A 99 6.16 12.39 9.61
C GLU A 99 4.95 12.17 8.72
N CYS A 100 4.03 11.33 9.17
CA CYS A 100 2.80 11.01 8.46
C CYS A 100 1.78 10.47 9.46
N HIS A 101 0.54 10.92 9.33
CA HIS A 101 -0.54 10.52 10.24
C HIS A 101 -0.84 9.02 10.20
N ARG A 102 -0.74 8.40 9.02
CA ARG A 102 -1.07 6.99 8.82
C ARG A 102 -0.14 6.32 7.82
N LYS A 103 0.40 5.15 8.18
CA LYS A 103 1.33 4.39 7.35
C LYS A 103 0.79 2.98 7.15
N ILE A 104 0.70 2.52 5.91
CA ILE A 104 0.15 1.20 5.59
C ILE A 104 1.09 0.45 4.66
N ILE A 105 1.35 -0.82 4.96
CA ILE A 105 1.97 -1.79 4.03
C ILE A 105 0.91 -2.80 3.61
N PHE A 106 0.61 -2.84 2.33
CA PHE A 106 -0.16 -3.91 1.70
C PHE A 106 0.80 -4.98 1.18
N THR A 107 0.59 -6.23 1.60
CA THR A 107 1.38 -7.38 1.12
C THR A 107 0.58 -8.27 0.17
N MET A 108 1.21 -8.79 -0.87
CA MET A 108 0.54 -9.46 -2.00
C MET A 108 1.12 -10.86 -2.30
N SER A 109 1.98 -11.43 -1.45
CA SER A 109 2.49 -12.79 -1.69
C SER A 109 1.41 -13.85 -1.48
N ILE A 110 1.31 -14.84 -2.37
CA ILE A 110 0.44 -16.00 -2.17
C ILE A 110 0.89 -16.91 -1.00
N ALA A 111 2.15 -16.78 -0.58
CA ALA A 111 2.73 -17.60 0.49
C ALA A 111 2.50 -16.93 1.85
N GLU A 112 1.31 -17.12 2.42
CA GLU A 112 0.90 -16.50 3.68
C GLU A 112 1.90 -16.73 4.81
N LYS A 113 2.48 -17.93 4.92
CA LYS A 113 3.54 -18.23 5.90
C LYS A 113 4.72 -17.26 5.81
N LYS A 114 5.19 -16.97 4.59
CA LYS A 114 6.29 -16.00 4.37
C LYS A 114 5.86 -14.58 4.72
N VAL A 115 4.60 -14.23 4.46
CA VAL A 115 4.05 -12.93 4.88
C VAL A 115 4.11 -12.82 6.40
N GLN A 116 3.61 -13.82 7.13
CA GLN A 116 3.64 -13.80 8.59
C GLN A 116 5.07 -13.75 9.14
N GLU A 117 5.99 -14.55 8.60
CA GLU A 117 7.41 -14.52 8.97
C GLU A 117 8.01 -13.12 8.75
N SER A 118 7.71 -12.47 7.61
CA SER A 118 8.26 -11.14 7.27
C SER A 118 7.80 -10.01 8.19
N ARG A 119 6.69 -10.19 8.92
CA ARG A 119 6.16 -9.19 9.86
C ARG A 119 7.11 -8.88 11.01
N PHE A 120 8.18 -9.66 11.22
CA PHE A 120 9.21 -9.34 12.19
C PHE A 120 9.85 -7.96 11.96
N PHE A 121 9.85 -7.46 10.72
CA PHE A 121 10.33 -6.12 10.40
C PHE A 121 9.33 -5.00 10.76
N LEU A 122 8.06 -5.33 10.98
CA LEU A 122 6.98 -4.36 11.13
C LEU A 122 7.14 -3.57 12.43
N LYS A 123 6.92 -2.26 12.35
CA LYS A 123 6.87 -1.37 13.52
C LYS A 123 5.42 -1.15 13.98
N PRO A 124 5.17 -0.88 15.27
CA PRO A 124 3.80 -0.68 15.78
C PRO A 124 3.02 0.47 15.14
N ASP A 125 3.71 1.49 14.62
CA ASP A 125 3.12 2.67 13.96
C ASP A 125 2.77 2.44 12.48
N ILE A 126 3.05 1.25 11.95
CA ILE A 126 2.77 0.89 10.55
C ILE A 126 1.69 -0.20 10.53
N GLU A 127 0.54 0.13 9.95
CA GLU A 127 -0.52 -0.83 9.68
C GLU A 127 -0.06 -1.83 8.60
N HIS A 128 -0.41 -3.10 8.78
CA HIS A 128 -0.10 -4.15 7.81
C HIS A 128 -1.37 -4.87 7.40
N ILE A 129 -1.58 -4.94 6.09
CA ILE A 129 -2.75 -5.60 5.49
C ILE A 129 -2.25 -6.60 4.45
N HIS A 130 -2.66 -7.84 4.58
CA HIS A 130 -2.35 -8.87 3.59
C HIS A 130 -3.51 -9.04 2.61
N LEU A 131 -3.26 -8.78 1.32
CA LEU A 131 -4.20 -9.03 0.24
C LEU A 131 -4.21 -10.52 -0.11
N GLN A 132 -5.37 -11.14 -0.02
CA GLN A 132 -5.54 -12.54 -0.38
C GLN A 132 -5.69 -12.67 -1.89
N SER A 133 -4.69 -13.32 -2.50
CA SER A 133 -4.72 -13.62 -3.91
C SER A 133 -5.93 -14.51 -4.27
N PRO A 134 -6.58 -14.25 -5.40
CA PRO A 134 -7.51 -15.18 -5.99
C PRO A 134 -6.71 -16.33 -6.61
N VAL A 135 -6.46 -17.40 -5.84
CA VAL A 135 -6.45 -18.82 -6.28
C VAL A 135 -5.82 -19.71 -5.20
N LYS A 136 -6.62 -20.66 -4.67
CA LYS A 136 -6.13 -22.01 -4.34
C LYS A 136 -5.79 -22.68 -5.67
N VAL A 137 -4.53 -22.98 -5.90
CA VAL A 137 -4.09 -23.77 -7.06
C VAL A 137 -4.58 -25.20 -6.83
N PHE A 138 -5.41 -25.70 -7.74
CA PHE A 138 -5.66 -27.15 -7.90
C PHE A 138 -4.45 -27.79 -8.57
#